data_AF-A0A7K2J9T5-F1
#
_entry.id   AF-A0A7K2J9T5-F1
#
_cell.length_a   1.000
_cell.length_b   1.000
_cell.length_c   1.000
_cell.angle_alpha   90.00
_cell.angle_beta   90.00
_cell.angle_gamma   90.00
#
_symmetry.space_group_name_H-M   'P 1'
#
loop_
_entity.id
_entity.type
_entity.pdbx_description
1 polymer ?
#
loop_
_entity_poly.entity_id
_entity_poly.type
_entity_poly.pdbx_seq_one_letter_code
_entity_poly.pdbx_strand_id
1 'polypeptide(L)'
;MEELVGNYDYAAAMTQAREHLSALGVTAETGNLANAAAVGITEFVWRNGPIEDAHAGARGRRNKLDDGVMFACNTWGCHQALEAVNSPKQYALLQFEKRILDRELVWPGTSGTLTQFGYGALGEIKKHVKKCIDYLMYLQERFSSQEFLLLAALQGFGASDHFGMPAWEPRVRAAMDRLRGRDPVLVERLWAVYKIDFSEILKQAPAIVHDDLPEVERALLNAPYELGAEALDWFAWNPVLDRDV
;
A
#
# COMPACT_ATOMS: atom_id res chain seq x y z
N MET A 1 41.21 -1.48 -17.05
CA MET A 1 40.35 -2.22 -16.08
C MET A 1 38.91 -2.02 -16.50
N GLU A 2 38.59 -2.48 -17.71
CA GLU A 2 37.26 -2.62 -18.26
C GLU A 2 37.12 -4.12 -18.45
N GLU A 3 36.50 -4.82 -17.48
CA GLU A 3 35.95 -6.18 -17.62
C GLU A 3 35.46 -6.65 -16.25
N LEU A 4 34.30 -7.33 -16.24
CA LEU A 4 33.51 -7.86 -15.10
C LEU A 4 32.33 -7.02 -14.61
N VAL A 5 31.58 -6.39 -15.52
CA VAL A 5 30.11 -6.32 -15.36
C VAL A 5 29.56 -7.28 -16.39
N GLY A 6 29.08 -8.45 -15.95
CA GLY A 6 28.46 -9.42 -16.85
C GLY A 6 27.37 -8.75 -17.69
N ASN A 7 27.22 -9.18 -18.94
CA ASN A 7 26.14 -8.76 -19.84
C ASN A 7 24.79 -9.10 -19.18
N TYR A 8 24.31 -8.21 -18.31
CA TYR A 8 22.96 -8.26 -17.79
C TYR A 8 22.06 -7.90 -18.97
N ASP A 9 21.29 -8.87 -19.44
CA ASP A 9 20.34 -8.65 -20.53
C ASP A 9 19.18 -7.81 -19.99
N TYR A 10 19.40 -6.50 -19.96
CA TYR A 10 18.45 -5.51 -19.52
C TYR A 10 17.14 -5.60 -20.33
N ALA A 11 17.22 -5.92 -21.63
CA ALA A 11 16.04 -6.06 -22.48
C ALA A 11 15.21 -7.27 -22.04
N ALA A 12 15.85 -8.40 -21.74
CA ALA A 12 15.16 -9.58 -21.19
C ALA A 12 14.54 -9.28 -19.81
N ALA A 13 15.25 -8.60 -18.91
CA ALA A 13 14.73 -8.23 -17.60
C ALA A 13 13.49 -7.31 -17.70
N MET A 14 13.54 -6.32 -18.59
CA MET A 14 12.40 -5.43 -18.84
C MET A 14 11.22 -6.15 -19.49
N THR A 15 11.48 -7.14 -20.35
CA THR A 15 10.42 -7.97 -20.95
C THR A 15 9.73 -8.81 -19.87
N GLN A 16 10.49 -9.51 -19.03
CA GLN A 16 9.94 -10.29 -17.93
C GLN A 16 9.14 -9.42 -16.96
N ALA A 17 9.62 -8.22 -16.68
CA ALA A 17 8.91 -7.25 -15.84
C ALA A 17 7.55 -6.86 -16.41
N ARG A 18 7.47 -6.60 -17.72
CA ARG A 18 6.20 -6.31 -18.41
C ARG A 18 5.25 -7.48 -18.36
N GLU A 19 5.74 -8.68 -18.64
CA GLU A 19 4.93 -9.90 -18.61
C GLU A 19 4.34 -10.14 -17.22
N HIS A 20 5.17 -9.97 -16.18
CA HIS A 20 4.74 -10.13 -14.81
C HIS A 20 3.67 -9.11 -14.41
N LEU A 21 3.91 -7.81 -14.66
CA LEU A 21 2.93 -6.76 -14.37
C LEU A 21 1.64 -6.94 -15.19
N SER A 22 1.74 -7.37 -16.44
CA SER A 22 0.57 -7.66 -17.29
C SER A 22 -0.26 -8.81 -16.72
N ALA A 23 0.36 -9.84 -16.14
CA ALA A 23 -0.36 -10.92 -15.45
C ALA A 23 -1.14 -10.42 -14.21
N LEU A 24 -0.75 -9.28 -13.63
CA LEU A 24 -1.46 -8.59 -12.56
C LEU A 24 -2.48 -7.55 -13.08
N GLY A 25 -2.67 -7.44 -14.39
CA GLY A 25 -3.55 -6.45 -15.02
C GLY A 25 -2.95 -5.05 -15.12
N VAL A 26 -1.64 -4.89 -14.89
CA VAL A 26 -0.93 -3.62 -15.03
C VAL A 26 -0.37 -3.50 -16.44
N THR A 27 -0.93 -2.60 -17.25
CA THR A 27 -0.50 -2.42 -18.64
C THR A 27 -0.47 -0.95 -19.06
N ALA A 28 0.18 -0.64 -20.17
CA ALA A 28 0.18 0.74 -20.70
C ALA A 28 -1.22 1.18 -21.16
N GLU A 29 -2.01 0.24 -21.71
CA GLU A 29 -3.35 0.46 -22.26
C GLU A 29 -4.39 0.76 -21.18
N THR A 30 -4.21 0.19 -19.99
CA THR A 30 -5.09 0.41 -18.84
C THR A 30 -4.76 1.71 -18.08
N GLY A 31 -3.63 2.36 -18.40
CA GLY A 31 -3.22 3.62 -17.78
C GLY A 31 -2.90 3.53 -16.28
N ASN A 32 -2.79 2.32 -15.73
CA ASN A 32 -2.61 2.10 -14.29
C ASN A 32 -1.15 1.94 -13.86
N LEU A 33 -0.20 2.03 -14.79
CA LEU A 33 1.24 1.86 -14.51
C LEU A 33 1.76 2.86 -13.46
N ALA A 34 1.27 4.10 -13.46
CA ALA A 34 1.64 5.08 -12.44
C ALA A 34 1.13 4.70 -11.04
N ASN A 35 -0.08 4.13 -10.95
CA ASN A 35 -0.62 3.63 -9.69
C ASN A 35 0.19 2.43 -9.18
N ALA A 36 0.51 1.48 -10.06
CA ALA A 36 1.37 0.35 -9.71
C ALA A 36 2.77 0.79 -9.27
N ALA A 37 3.35 1.80 -9.93
CA ALA A 37 4.61 2.40 -9.53
C ALA A 37 4.53 3.05 -8.14
N ALA A 38 3.43 3.75 -7.84
CA ALA A 38 3.20 4.37 -6.53
C ALA A 38 3.08 3.31 -5.41
N VAL A 39 2.40 2.19 -5.69
CA VAL A 39 2.34 1.03 -4.78
C VAL A 39 3.74 0.47 -4.55
N GLY A 40 4.49 0.20 -5.63
CA GLY A 40 5.85 -0.33 -5.51
C GLY A 40 6.81 0.61 -4.78
N ILE A 41 6.74 1.92 -5.00
CA ILE A 41 7.52 2.92 -4.25
C ILE A 41 7.14 2.90 -2.77
N THR A 42 5.86 2.82 -2.45
CA THR A 42 5.40 2.76 -1.06
C THR A 42 5.87 1.48 -0.38
N GLU A 43 5.77 0.35 -1.07
CA GLU A 43 6.29 -0.92 -0.61
C GLU A 43 7.80 -0.86 -0.35
N PHE A 44 8.56 -0.24 -1.26
CA PHE A 44 10.02 -0.20 -1.18
C PHE A 44 10.59 0.80 -0.17
N VAL A 45 10.02 2.01 -0.17
CA VAL A 45 10.54 3.15 0.59
C VAL A 45 9.99 3.14 2.01
N TRP A 46 8.74 2.73 2.18
CA TRP A 46 8.04 2.78 3.45
C TRP A 46 7.82 1.39 4.04
N ARG A 47 6.91 0.60 3.47
CA ARG A 47 6.40 -0.64 4.08
C ARG A 47 7.50 -1.66 4.33
N ASN A 48 8.32 -2.02 3.34
CA ASN A 48 9.38 -3.03 3.49
C ASN A 48 10.66 -2.41 4.06
N GLY A 49 10.60 -2.00 5.32
CA GLY A 49 11.72 -1.36 6.01
C GLY A 49 11.53 -1.26 7.53
N PRO A 50 12.33 -0.41 8.20
CA PRO A 50 12.35 -0.31 9.66
C PRO A 50 11.01 0.08 10.31
N ILE A 51 10.06 0.64 9.55
CA ILE A 51 8.71 0.92 10.06
C ILE A 51 7.91 -0.38 10.26
N GLU A 52 8.08 -1.38 9.40
CA GLU A 52 7.45 -2.69 9.56
C GLU A 52 8.03 -3.43 10.75
N ASP A 53 9.35 -3.39 10.91
CA ASP A 53 10.00 -3.93 12.10
C ASP A 53 9.50 -3.25 13.38
N ALA A 54 9.24 -1.93 13.31
CA ALA A 54 8.68 -1.19 14.43
C ALA A 54 7.23 -1.64 14.72
N HIS A 55 6.41 -1.79 13.69
CA HIS A 55 5.02 -2.26 13.77
C HIS A 55 4.93 -3.71 14.31
N ALA A 56 5.65 -4.66 13.70
CA ALA A 56 5.63 -6.07 14.07
C ALA A 56 6.28 -6.34 15.45
N GLY A 57 7.20 -5.48 15.88
CA GLY A 57 7.91 -5.61 17.13
C GLY A 57 7.10 -5.19 18.37
N ALA A 58 7.65 -5.48 19.55
CA ALA A 58 7.10 -4.99 20.84
C ALA A 58 7.04 -3.46 20.97
N ARG A 59 7.57 -2.71 20.00
CA ARG A 59 7.51 -1.25 19.92
C ARG A 59 6.19 -0.80 19.28
N GLY A 60 5.66 -1.50 18.27
CA GLY A 60 4.45 -1.13 17.55
C GLY A 60 3.25 -0.97 18.47
N ARG A 61 3.04 -1.96 19.35
CA ARG A 61 1.98 -1.90 20.38
C ARG A 61 2.14 -0.72 21.35
N ARG A 62 3.38 -0.40 21.75
CA ARG A 62 3.66 0.74 22.64
C ARG A 62 3.47 2.08 21.94
N ASN A 63 3.71 2.10 20.64
CA ASN A 63 3.72 3.27 19.79
C ASN A 63 2.41 3.48 19.03
N LYS A 64 1.39 2.64 19.29
CA LYS A 64 0.08 2.67 18.62
C LYS A 64 0.18 2.59 17.08
N LEU A 65 1.08 1.72 16.60
CA LEU A 65 1.12 1.26 15.21
C LEU A 65 0.39 -0.09 15.11
N ASP A 66 -0.93 -0.06 15.29
CA ASP A 66 -1.77 -1.21 14.97
C ASP A 66 -1.95 -1.37 13.44
N ASP A 67 -2.61 -2.43 13.02
CA ASP A 67 -2.79 -2.76 11.61
C ASP A 67 -3.64 -1.71 10.89
N GLY A 68 -4.66 -1.15 11.55
CA GLY A 68 -5.43 -0.03 11.04
C GLY A 68 -4.61 1.23 10.78
N VAL A 69 -3.71 1.60 11.70
CA VAL A 69 -2.77 2.72 11.51
C VAL A 69 -1.80 2.42 10.37
N MET A 70 -1.25 1.21 10.28
CA MET A 70 -0.36 0.83 9.17
C MET A 70 -1.09 0.88 7.84
N PHE A 71 -2.32 0.39 7.76
CA PHE A 71 -3.16 0.46 6.57
C PHE A 71 -3.41 1.92 6.16
N ALA A 72 -3.75 2.80 7.10
CA ALA A 72 -3.90 4.23 6.82
C ALA A 72 -2.59 4.85 6.31
N CYS A 73 -1.47 4.60 6.99
CA CYS A 73 -0.16 5.13 6.60
C CYS A 73 0.26 4.66 5.21
N ASN A 74 0.06 3.37 4.89
CA ASN A 74 0.44 2.78 3.61
C ASN A 74 -0.40 3.37 2.46
N THR A 75 -1.71 3.47 2.62
CA THR A 75 -2.59 3.99 1.56
C THR A 75 -2.40 5.49 1.33
N TRP A 76 -2.14 6.25 2.39
CA TRP A 76 -1.72 7.65 2.26
C TRP A 76 -0.34 7.78 1.60
N GLY A 77 0.63 6.97 2.02
CA GLY A 77 1.96 6.92 1.40
C GLY A 77 1.89 6.63 -0.09
N CYS A 78 1.02 5.71 -0.50
CA CYS A 78 0.74 5.41 -1.90
C CYS A 78 0.16 6.62 -2.64
N HIS A 79 -0.76 7.37 -2.02
CA HIS A 79 -1.28 8.60 -2.61
C HIS A 79 -0.16 9.65 -2.81
N GLN A 80 0.71 9.83 -1.81
CA GLN A 80 1.83 10.77 -1.91
C GLN A 80 2.88 10.33 -2.95
N ALA A 81 3.14 9.03 -3.07
CA ALA A 81 4.00 8.47 -4.10
C ALA A 81 3.39 8.67 -5.51
N LEU A 82 2.07 8.52 -5.64
CA LEU A 82 1.35 8.76 -6.90
C LEU A 82 1.46 10.22 -7.34
N GLU A 83 1.31 11.16 -6.42
CA GLU A 83 1.55 12.59 -6.68
C GLU A 83 2.99 12.83 -7.16
N ALA A 84 3.98 12.15 -6.56
CA ALA A 84 5.37 12.31 -6.92
C ALA A 84 5.68 11.78 -8.33
N VAL A 85 5.18 10.60 -8.70
CA VAL A 85 5.44 10.01 -10.03
C VAL A 85 4.71 10.73 -11.16
N ASN A 86 3.55 11.32 -10.88
CA ASN A 86 2.80 12.11 -11.87
C ASN A 86 3.27 13.57 -11.98
N SER A 87 4.12 14.02 -11.06
CA SER A 87 4.58 15.41 -11.04
C SER A 87 5.63 15.67 -12.13
N PRO A 88 5.49 16.77 -12.90
CA PRO A 88 6.51 17.18 -13.87
C PRO A 88 7.74 17.83 -13.19
N LYS A 89 7.74 17.98 -11.86
CA LYS A 89 8.82 18.66 -11.12
C LYS A 89 10.03 17.74 -10.96
N GLN A 90 11.21 18.24 -11.31
CA GLN A 90 12.49 17.52 -11.21
C GLN A 90 12.78 16.90 -9.84
N TYR A 91 12.25 17.47 -8.75
CA TYR A 91 12.53 17.04 -7.37
C TYR A 91 11.33 16.39 -6.68
N ALA A 92 10.38 15.83 -7.43
CA ALA A 92 9.15 15.26 -6.87
C ALA A 92 9.42 14.13 -5.85
N LEU A 93 10.35 13.21 -6.14
CA LEU A 93 10.74 12.14 -5.20
C LEU A 93 11.38 12.67 -3.90
N LEU A 94 12.15 13.76 -3.97
CA LEU A 94 12.72 14.41 -2.78
C LEU A 94 11.65 15.12 -1.95
N GLN A 95 10.59 15.65 -2.58
CA GLN A 95 9.44 16.20 -1.84
C GLN A 95 8.65 15.08 -1.15
N PHE A 96 8.48 13.93 -1.81
CA PHE A 96 7.92 12.74 -1.19
C PHE A 96 8.76 12.28 0.01
N GLU A 97 10.10 12.14 -0.14
CA GLU A 97 11.02 11.86 0.97
C GLU A 97 10.80 12.80 2.14
N LYS A 98 10.84 14.11 1.89
CA LYS A 98 10.67 15.13 2.92
C LYS A 98 9.32 14.97 3.64
N ARG A 99 8.27 14.64 2.89
CA ARG A 99 6.90 14.52 3.41
C ARG A 99 6.75 13.29 4.30
N ILE A 100 7.25 12.12 3.89
CA ILE A 100 7.20 10.89 4.70
C ILE A 100 8.24 10.85 5.82
N LEU A 101 9.20 11.76 5.84
CA LEU A 101 10.14 11.94 6.95
C LEU A 101 9.80 13.15 7.84
N ASP A 102 8.66 13.80 7.60
CA ASP A 102 8.19 14.90 8.41
C ASP A 102 7.83 14.39 9.81
N ARG A 103 8.57 14.90 10.80
CA ARG A 103 8.50 14.52 12.21
C ARG A 103 7.34 15.16 12.95
N GLU A 104 6.78 16.22 12.38
CA GLU A 104 5.69 17.00 12.95
C GLU A 104 4.36 16.74 12.24
N LEU A 105 4.41 16.07 11.08
CA LEU A 105 3.21 15.59 10.40
C LEU A 105 2.46 14.62 11.30
N VAL A 106 1.20 14.92 11.56
CA VAL A 106 0.25 13.96 12.12
C VAL A 106 -0.11 12.98 11.01
N TRP A 107 0.21 11.71 11.23
CA TRP A 107 0.00 10.68 10.22
C TRP A 107 -1.45 10.21 10.18
N PRO A 108 -1.96 9.81 8.99
CA PRO A 108 -3.31 9.29 8.89
C PRO A 108 -3.54 8.05 9.74
N GLY A 109 -4.79 7.90 10.21
CA GLY A 109 -5.18 6.84 11.13
C GLY A 109 -4.72 7.04 12.58
N THR A 110 -3.84 7.99 12.87
CA THR A 110 -3.33 8.21 14.23
C THR A 110 -3.41 9.67 14.65
N SER A 111 -3.43 9.92 15.96
CA SER A 111 -3.20 11.27 16.50
C SER A 111 -1.70 11.60 16.62
N GLY A 112 -0.83 10.68 16.19
CA GLY A 112 0.60 10.75 16.42
C GLY A 112 1.43 11.13 15.20
N THR A 113 2.69 11.44 15.48
CA THR A 113 3.68 11.82 14.45
C THR A 113 4.75 10.75 14.28
N LEU A 114 5.53 10.85 13.20
CA LEU A 114 6.68 9.97 12.98
C LEU A 114 7.64 9.96 14.18
N THR A 115 7.78 11.09 14.89
CA THR A 115 8.59 11.15 16.12
C THR A 115 8.10 10.18 17.19
N GLN A 116 6.78 10.06 17.35
CA GLN A 116 6.18 9.21 18.36
C GLN A 116 6.26 7.75 17.95
N PHE A 117 5.78 7.40 16.76
CA PHE A 117 5.68 5.99 16.40
C PHE A 117 6.99 5.39 15.87
N GLY A 118 7.86 6.22 15.29
CA GLY A 118 9.22 5.87 14.91
C GLY A 118 10.21 5.92 16.08
N TYR A 119 9.77 6.21 17.32
CA TYR A 119 10.66 6.34 18.47
C TYR A 119 11.56 5.10 18.65
N GLY A 120 12.88 5.33 18.72
CA GLY A 120 13.88 4.27 18.78
C GLY A 120 14.24 3.61 17.43
N ALA A 121 13.61 4.04 16.34
CA ALA A 121 13.89 3.59 14.96
C ALA A 121 14.09 4.76 13.97
N LEU A 122 13.86 6.02 14.37
CA LEU A 122 13.94 7.22 13.50
C LEU A 122 15.20 7.31 12.64
N GLY A 123 16.36 6.93 13.20
CA GLY A 123 17.63 6.94 12.47
C GLY A 123 17.64 5.93 11.32
N GLU A 124 17.19 4.70 11.58
CA GLU A 124 17.11 3.64 10.59
C GLU A 124 16.03 3.91 9.55
N ILE A 125 14.86 4.40 9.97
CA ILE A 125 13.78 4.83 9.05
C ILE A 125 14.33 5.88 8.07
N LYS A 126 14.96 6.94 8.58
CA LYS A 126 15.55 7.99 7.73
C LYS A 126 16.60 7.43 6.77
N LYS A 127 17.49 6.58 7.27
CA LYS A 127 18.55 5.97 6.47
C LYS A 127 17.99 5.07 5.36
N HIS A 128 16.98 4.26 5.67
CA HIS A 128 16.29 3.39 4.72
C HIS A 128 15.60 4.21 3.64
N VAL A 129 14.73 5.13 4.04
CA VAL A 129 13.99 6.00 3.10
C VAL A 129 14.96 6.72 2.18
N LYS A 130 16.01 7.34 2.73
CA LYS A 130 16.99 8.06 1.92
C LYS A 130 17.69 7.15 0.92
N LYS A 131 18.13 5.96 1.34
CA LYS A 131 18.77 4.99 0.45
C LYS A 131 17.83 4.58 -0.70
N CYS A 132 16.56 4.31 -0.39
CA CYS A 132 15.58 3.91 -1.40
C CYS A 132 15.26 5.05 -2.37
N ILE A 133 15.15 6.29 -1.88
CA ILE A 133 14.90 7.47 -2.72
C ILE A 133 16.11 7.78 -3.61
N ASP A 134 17.33 7.74 -3.07
CA ASP A 134 18.56 7.92 -3.86
C ASP A 134 18.64 6.86 -4.99
N TYR A 135 18.22 5.61 -4.72
CA TYR A 135 18.13 4.56 -5.74
C TYR A 135 17.04 4.84 -6.80
N LEU A 136 15.84 5.24 -6.38
CA LEU A 136 14.76 5.58 -7.31
C LEU A 136 15.13 6.78 -8.20
N MET A 137 15.81 7.78 -7.65
CA MET A 137 16.35 8.90 -8.44
C MET A 137 17.39 8.44 -9.45
N TYR A 138 18.30 7.53 -9.07
CA TYR A 138 19.24 6.93 -10.00
C TYR A 138 18.52 6.20 -11.16
N LEU A 139 17.44 5.46 -10.88
CA LEU A 139 16.62 4.85 -11.93
C LEU A 139 15.96 5.89 -12.83
N GLN A 140 15.40 6.96 -12.24
CA GLN A 140 14.75 8.05 -12.97
C GLN A 140 15.72 8.80 -13.89
N GLU A 141 16.99 8.92 -13.51
CA GLU A 141 18.05 9.53 -14.33
C GLU A 141 18.53 8.61 -15.47
N ARG A 142 18.50 7.30 -15.25
CA ARG A 142 19.10 6.32 -16.17
C ARG A 142 18.15 5.82 -17.25
N PHE A 143 16.86 5.79 -16.97
CA PHE A 143 15.84 5.13 -17.79
C PHE A 143 14.78 6.11 -18.29
N SER A 144 14.07 5.74 -19.35
CA SER A 144 12.91 6.52 -19.78
C SER A 144 11.81 6.51 -18.72
N SER A 145 10.90 7.49 -18.75
CA SER A 145 9.81 7.60 -17.76
C SER A 145 8.98 6.32 -17.66
N GLN A 146 8.68 5.67 -18.78
CA GLN A 146 7.90 4.43 -18.79
C GLN A 146 8.67 3.27 -18.15
N GLU A 147 9.96 3.14 -18.44
CA GLU A 147 10.81 2.09 -17.87
C GLU A 147 11.03 2.32 -16.36
N PHE A 148 11.21 3.57 -15.94
CA PHE A 148 11.27 3.94 -14.53
C PHE A 148 10.00 3.49 -13.78
N LEU A 149 8.80 3.83 -14.31
CA LEU A 149 7.55 3.43 -13.67
C LEU A 149 7.40 1.91 -13.57
N LEU A 150 7.85 1.19 -14.59
CA LEU A 150 7.83 -0.26 -14.59
C LEU A 150 8.77 -0.85 -13.54
N LEU A 151 10.00 -0.34 -13.42
CA LEU A 151 10.98 -0.77 -12.41
C LEU A 151 10.52 -0.42 -10.99
N ALA A 152 9.87 0.73 -10.83
CA ALA A 152 9.25 1.14 -9.57
C ALA A 152 8.08 0.22 -9.19
N ALA A 153 7.21 -0.12 -10.13
CA ALA A 153 6.07 -1.02 -9.90
C ALA A 153 6.51 -2.43 -9.47
N LEU A 154 7.61 -2.95 -10.04
CA LEU A 154 8.16 -4.24 -9.65
C LEU A 154 8.57 -4.34 -8.18
N GLN A 155 8.83 -3.22 -7.51
CA GLN A 155 9.17 -3.25 -6.08
C GLN A 155 7.98 -3.67 -5.20
N GLY A 156 6.75 -3.65 -5.73
CA GLY A 156 5.50 -4.03 -5.04
C GLY A 156 5.01 -5.44 -5.36
N PHE A 157 5.88 -6.38 -5.69
CA PHE A 157 5.50 -7.74 -6.14
C PHE A 157 4.49 -8.45 -5.24
N GLY A 158 4.59 -8.30 -3.92
CA GLY A 158 3.67 -8.93 -2.94
C GLY A 158 2.35 -8.20 -2.74
N ALA A 159 2.19 -6.99 -3.29
CA ALA A 159 1.10 -6.06 -3.01
C ALA A 159 0.01 -6.07 -4.11
N SER A 160 -0.16 -7.18 -4.83
CA SER A 160 -0.99 -7.27 -6.05
C SER A 160 -2.46 -6.86 -5.88
N ASP A 161 -2.94 -6.85 -4.64
CA ASP A 161 -4.30 -6.55 -4.21
C ASP A 161 -4.37 -5.37 -3.23
N HIS A 162 -3.32 -4.53 -3.17
CA HIS A 162 -3.29 -3.29 -2.38
C HIS A 162 -3.96 -2.13 -3.12
N PHE A 163 -4.38 -1.11 -2.37
CA PHE A 163 -4.88 0.16 -2.92
C PHE A 163 -3.95 0.72 -4.02
N GLY A 164 -4.50 0.98 -5.20
CA GLY A 164 -3.74 1.41 -6.40
C GLY A 164 -3.46 0.28 -7.39
N MET A 165 -3.60 -0.98 -7.00
CA MET A 165 -3.46 -2.13 -7.89
C MET A 165 -4.78 -2.52 -8.58
N PRO A 166 -4.73 -3.17 -9.76
CA PRO A 166 -5.94 -3.50 -10.52
C PRO A 166 -6.93 -4.40 -9.79
N ALA A 167 -6.47 -5.26 -8.88
CA ALA A 167 -7.34 -6.14 -8.11
C ALA A 167 -8.07 -5.43 -6.95
N TRP A 168 -7.65 -4.21 -6.58
CA TRP A 168 -8.22 -3.49 -5.42
C TRP A 168 -9.69 -3.12 -5.61
N GLU A 169 -10.05 -2.51 -6.74
CA GLU A 169 -11.43 -2.08 -6.97
C GLU A 169 -12.41 -3.26 -6.97
N PRO A 170 -12.17 -4.37 -7.71
CA PRO A 170 -12.99 -5.57 -7.60
C PRO A 170 -13.11 -6.10 -6.16
N ARG A 171 -12.03 -6.04 -5.39
CA ARG A 171 -11.99 -6.45 -3.98
C ARG A 171 -12.92 -5.60 -3.11
N VAL A 172 -12.87 -4.27 -3.27
CA VAL A 172 -13.76 -3.35 -2.56
C VAL A 172 -15.22 -3.59 -2.94
N ARG A 173 -15.51 -3.79 -4.23
CA ARG A 173 -16.88 -4.07 -4.69
C ARG A 173 -17.44 -5.35 -4.07
N ALA A 174 -16.65 -6.44 -4.07
CA ALA A 174 -17.03 -7.69 -3.41
C ALA A 174 -17.26 -7.50 -1.90
N ALA A 175 -16.37 -6.75 -1.22
CA ALA A 175 -16.54 -6.38 0.19
C ALA A 175 -17.88 -5.68 0.44
N MET A 176 -18.26 -4.73 -0.41
CA MET A 176 -19.53 -4.01 -0.23
C MET A 176 -20.74 -4.92 -0.45
N ASP A 177 -20.68 -5.89 -1.36
CA ASP A 177 -21.75 -6.87 -1.52
C ASP A 177 -21.87 -7.80 -0.30
N ARG A 178 -20.74 -8.21 0.29
CA ARG A 178 -20.70 -8.99 1.54
C ARG A 178 -21.33 -8.24 2.70
N LEU A 179 -20.96 -6.98 2.90
CA LEU A 179 -21.52 -6.11 3.96
C LEU A 179 -23.03 -5.88 3.77
N ARG A 180 -23.53 -5.91 2.52
CA ARG A 180 -24.97 -5.83 2.20
C ARG A 180 -25.69 -7.18 2.30
N GLY A 181 -25.01 -8.25 2.68
CA GLY A 181 -25.58 -9.61 2.78
C GLY A 181 -25.89 -10.24 1.41
N ARG A 182 -25.22 -9.80 0.34
CA ARG A 182 -25.44 -10.27 -1.04
C ARG A 182 -24.46 -11.36 -1.47
N ASP A 183 -23.62 -11.83 -0.56
CA ASP A 183 -22.65 -12.90 -0.78
C ASP A 183 -22.92 -14.08 0.18
N PRO A 184 -23.95 -14.91 -0.10
CA PRO A 184 -24.28 -16.06 0.75
C PRO A 184 -23.20 -17.15 0.72
N VAL A 185 -22.38 -17.19 -0.34
CA VAL A 185 -21.30 -18.16 -0.51
C VAL A 185 -20.22 -17.93 0.53
N LEU A 186 -19.80 -16.67 0.74
CA LEU A 186 -18.86 -16.32 1.80
C LEU A 186 -19.41 -16.73 3.17
N VAL A 187 -20.67 -16.39 3.48
CA VAL A 187 -21.27 -16.68 4.79
C VAL A 187 -21.29 -18.18 5.07
N GLU A 188 -21.68 -18.98 4.09
CA GLU A 188 -21.65 -20.44 4.19
C GLU A 188 -20.22 -20.95 4.43
N ARG A 189 -19.25 -20.42 3.69
CA ARG A 189 -17.84 -20.85 3.79
C ARG A 189 -17.20 -20.47 5.11
N LEU A 190 -17.45 -19.26 5.62
CA LEU A 190 -17.01 -18.81 6.94
C LEU A 190 -17.47 -19.76 8.04
N TRP A 191 -18.72 -20.18 7.98
CA TRP A 191 -19.25 -21.15 8.94
C TRP A 191 -18.71 -22.57 8.72
N ALA A 192 -18.71 -23.04 7.48
CA ALA A 192 -18.35 -24.42 7.13
C ALA A 192 -16.86 -24.70 7.43
N VAL A 193 -15.97 -23.79 7.04
CA VAL A 193 -14.52 -23.97 7.12
C VAL A 193 -13.96 -23.38 8.40
N TYR A 194 -14.32 -22.14 8.73
CA TYR A 194 -13.65 -21.38 9.79
C TYR A 194 -14.45 -21.36 11.11
N LYS A 195 -15.70 -21.85 11.11
CA LYS A 195 -16.62 -21.78 12.26
C LYS A 195 -16.86 -20.35 12.74
N ILE A 196 -16.85 -19.40 11.80
CA ILE A 196 -17.06 -17.98 12.03
C ILE A 196 -18.50 -17.62 11.67
N ASP A 197 -19.21 -16.97 12.59
CA ASP A 197 -20.52 -16.37 12.32
C ASP A 197 -20.31 -14.93 11.80
N PHE A 198 -20.64 -14.72 10.53
CA PHE A 198 -20.50 -13.40 9.90
C PHE A 198 -21.35 -12.33 10.58
N SER A 199 -22.48 -12.70 11.18
CA SER A 199 -23.33 -11.74 11.90
C SER A 199 -22.65 -11.21 13.16
N GLU A 200 -21.81 -12.02 13.82
CA GLU A 200 -21.02 -11.59 14.98
C GLU A 200 -19.87 -10.66 14.57
N ILE A 201 -19.26 -10.90 13.40
CA ILE A 201 -18.29 -9.96 12.80
C ILE A 201 -18.94 -8.60 12.57
N LEU A 202 -20.13 -8.60 11.94
CA LEU A 202 -20.84 -7.36 11.66
C LEU A 202 -21.24 -6.63 12.95
N LYS A 203 -21.69 -7.30 14.00
CA LYS A 203 -22.02 -6.64 15.29
C LYS A 203 -20.86 -5.88 15.93
N GLN A 204 -19.62 -6.25 15.58
CA GLN A 204 -18.40 -5.62 16.08
C GLN A 204 -17.83 -4.59 15.10
N ALA A 205 -18.52 -4.34 13.98
CA ALA A 205 -18.05 -3.36 13.00
C ALA A 205 -18.14 -1.93 13.57
N PRO A 206 -17.17 -1.06 13.26
CA PRO A 206 -17.23 0.34 13.65
C PRO A 206 -18.47 1.04 13.09
N ALA A 207 -18.95 2.07 13.77
CA ALA A 207 -20.19 2.77 13.43
C ALA A 207 -20.25 3.20 11.96
N ILE A 208 -19.15 3.72 11.40
CA ILE A 208 -19.09 4.13 9.98
C ILE A 208 -19.41 2.99 9.00
N VAL A 209 -19.06 1.74 9.34
CA VAL A 209 -19.35 0.55 8.52
C VAL A 209 -20.84 0.21 8.55
N HIS A 210 -21.53 0.52 9.64
CA HIS A 210 -22.97 0.33 9.76
C HIS A 210 -23.79 1.47 9.16
N ASP A 211 -23.35 2.68 9.44
CA ASP A 211 -24.18 3.87 9.27
C ASP A 211 -24.10 4.42 7.83
N ASP A 212 -22.97 4.23 7.14
CA ASP A 212 -22.74 4.80 5.80
C ASP A 212 -21.84 3.93 4.90
N LEU A 213 -22.36 2.79 4.46
CA LEU A 213 -21.67 1.93 3.49
C LEU A 213 -21.29 2.65 2.17
N PRO A 214 -22.11 3.55 1.59
CA PRO A 214 -21.68 4.36 0.44
C PRO A 214 -20.42 5.18 0.69
N GLU A 215 -20.30 5.81 1.86
CA GLU A 215 -19.10 6.55 2.25
C GLU A 215 -17.89 5.62 2.43
N VAL A 216 -18.11 4.43 3.02
CA VAL A 216 -17.05 3.41 3.14
C VAL A 216 -16.54 2.95 1.78
N GLU A 217 -17.43 2.66 0.84
CA GLU A 217 -17.08 2.30 -0.54
C GLU A 217 -16.29 3.42 -1.20
N ARG A 218 -16.77 4.67 -1.09
CA ARG A 218 -16.10 5.85 -1.64
C ARG A 218 -14.69 6.01 -1.07
N ALA A 219 -14.53 5.92 0.25
CA ALA A 219 -13.23 6.09 0.87
C ALA A 219 -12.27 4.95 0.52
N LEU A 220 -12.70 3.69 0.58
CA LEU A 220 -11.85 2.55 0.17
C LEU A 220 -11.38 2.66 -1.29
N LEU A 221 -12.19 3.22 -2.20
CA LEU A 221 -11.82 3.38 -3.60
C LEU A 221 -10.88 4.57 -3.87
N ASN A 222 -10.94 5.63 -3.05
CA ASN A 222 -10.27 6.90 -3.38
C ASN A 222 -9.19 7.32 -2.37
N ALA A 223 -9.45 7.11 -1.07
CA ALA A 223 -8.60 7.54 0.02
C ALA A 223 -8.89 6.69 1.29
N PRO A 224 -8.46 5.40 1.33
CA PRO A 224 -8.78 4.52 2.46
C PRO A 224 -8.38 5.10 3.82
N TYR A 225 -7.26 5.83 3.85
CA TYR A 225 -6.72 6.51 5.01
C TYR A 225 -7.67 7.54 5.66
N GLU A 226 -8.73 7.98 4.97
CA GLU A 226 -9.77 8.87 5.52
C GLU A 226 -10.78 8.14 6.41
N LEU A 227 -10.88 6.80 6.34
CA LEU A 227 -11.80 6.01 7.17
C LEU A 227 -11.42 5.95 8.65
N GLY A 228 -10.19 6.30 8.97
CA GLY A 228 -9.64 6.18 10.32
C GLY A 228 -9.17 4.76 10.65
N ALA A 229 -8.24 4.67 11.60
CA ALA A 229 -7.59 3.41 11.94
C ALA A 229 -8.56 2.36 12.48
N GLU A 230 -9.60 2.74 13.23
CA GLU A 230 -10.54 1.75 13.78
C GLU A 230 -11.29 0.97 12.68
N ALA A 231 -11.80 1.67 11.67
CA ALA A 231 -12.45 1.04 10.51
C ALA A 231 -11.47 0.20 9.69
N LEU A 232 -10.26 0.73 9.47
CA LEU A 232 -9.23 0.03 8.70
C LEU A 232 -8.68 -1.20 9.44
N ASP A 233 -8.56 -1.15 10.77
CA ASP A 233 -8.16 -2.28 11.61
C ASP A 233 -9.21 -3.39 11.53
N TRP A 234 -10.50 -3.01 11.62
CA TRP A 234 -11.59 -3.96 11.42
C TRP A 234 -11.52 -4.60 10.03
N PHE A 235 -11.27 -3.83 8.97
CA PHE A 235 -11.09 -4.39 7.62
C PHE A 235 -9.84 -5.29 7.49
N ALA A 236 -8.76 -5.00 8.22
CA ALA A 236 -7.52 -5.79 8.18
C ALA A 236 -7.68 -7.16 8.85
N TRP A 237 -8.51 -7.25 9.89
CA TRP A 237 -8.71 -8.47 10.67
C TRP A 237 -9.93 -9.30 10.28
N ASN A 238 -10.79 -8.76 9.41
CA ASN A 238 -12.00 -9.46 8.96
C ASN A 238 -11.91 -9.83 7.47
N PRO A 239 -12.40 -11.02 7.09
CA PRO A 239 -12.26 -11.56 5.72
C PRO A 239 -13.13 -10.84 4.69
N VAL A 240 -13.68 -9.68 5.03
CA VAL A 240 -14.59 -8.88 4.20
C VAL A 240 -13.90 -8.41 2.93
N LEU A 241 -12.61 -8.07 3.02
CA LEU A 241 -11.83 -7.74 1.83
C LEU A 241 -11.27 -8.99 1.15
N ASP A 242 -11.18 -10.16 1.78
CA ASP A 242 -10.42 -11.28 1.20
C ASP A 242 -10.98 -11.81 -0.11
N ARG A 243 -10.09 -12.02 -1.09
CA ARG A 243 -10.49 -12.51 -2.42
C ARG A 243 -11.04 -13.93 -2.36
N ASP A 244 -10.44 -14.76 -1.51
CA ASP A 244 -10.57 -16.21 -1.54
C ASP A 244 -11.15 -16.80 -0.25
N VAL A 245 -11.91 -16.03 0.53
CA VAL A 245 -12.69 -16.59 1.66
C VAL A 245 -14.06 -17.04 1.19
#